data_AF-A0A6I9UIX5-F1
#
_entry.id   AF-A0A6I9UIX5-F1
#
_cell.length_a   1.000
_cell.length_b   1.000
_cell.length_c   1.000
_cell.angle_alpha   90.00
_cell.angle_beta   90.00
_cell.angle_gamma   90.00
#
_symmetry.space_group_name_H-M   'P 1'
#
loop_
_entity.id
_entity.type
_entity.pdbx_description
1 polymer ?
#
loop_
_entity_poly.entity_id
_entity_poly.type
_entity_poly.pdbx_seq_one_letter_code
_entity_poly.pdbx_strand_id
1 'polypeptide(L)'
;MAALRELQHQNSPQNHPSQYESWQISTWPHRACFAGGCATVLISLLKCLLLTVGGARPWMEPVFAALIAYVAADLVTGIYHWAIDNYGGAETPVFGSQIEAFLSHHQHPSAITRRQLANNLYIPSAAVTVVFSPVNVVSADPALLGFAGVFAGCIMFSQQFHAWAHTPKGKLPPLVAAIQGAGIIVGRAQHAAHHRPPYNSNYCIVSGVWNRFLDKSKFFVAAEVAVFRVFGVRPRSWSEPISDRKLQEGGINYHN
;
A
#
# COMPACT_ATOMS: atom_id res chain seq x y z
N MET A 1 -55.54 22.73 6.93
CA MET A 1 -54.46 22.90 5.93
C MET A 1 -53.14 23.42 6.55
N ALA A 2 -53.16 24.32 7.54
CA ALA A 2 -51.92 24.78 8.21
C ALA A 2 -51.37 23.77 9.25
N ALA A 3 -52.22 23.11 10.03
CA ALA A 3 -51.80 22.15 11.07
C ALA A 3 -51.20 20.83 10.53
N LEU A 4 -51.43 20.48 9.26
CA LEU A 4 -50.79 19.31 8.63
C LEU A 4 -49.38 19.61 8.11
N ARG A 5 -49.02 20.89 7.90
CA ARG A 5 -47.67 21.28 7.46
C ARG A 5 -46.65 21.34 8.59
N GLU A 6 -47.10 21.61 9.83
CA GLU A 6 -46.20 21.59 11.00
C GLU A 6 -45.79 20.17 11.40
N LEU A 7 -46.67 19.19 11.27
CA LEU A 7 -46.35 17.78 11.54
C LEU A 7 -45.42 17.14 10.49
N GLN A 8 -45.39 17.67 9.26
CA GLN A 8 -44.42 17.24 8.24
C GLN A 8 -43.02 17.85 8.42
N HIS A 9 -42.89 18.95 9.18
CA HIS A 9 -41.57 19.54 9.45
C HIS A 9 -40.85 18.91 10.65
N GLN A 10 -41.57 18.19 11.52
CA GLN A 10 -40.98 17.48 12.67
C GLN A 10 -40.49 16.06 12.35
N ASN A 11 -40.78 15.54 11.16
CA ASN A 11 -40.29 14.24 10.67
C ASN A 11 -39.23 14.37 9.57
N SER A 12 -38.47 15.47 9.55
CA SER A 12 -37.18 15.45 8.86
C SER A 12 -36.24 14.56 9.67
N PRO A 13 -35.66 13.48 9.11
CA PRO A 13 -34.60 12.76 9.80
C PRO A 13 -33.52 13.79 10.11
N GLN A 14 -33.29 14.02 11.41
CA GLN A 14 -32.14 14.79 11.84
C GLN A 14 -30.94 14.15 11.14
N ASN A 15 -30.25 14.93 10.30
CA ASN A 15 -28.96 14.56 9.75
C ASN A 15 -28.03 14.33 10.95
N HIS A 16 -28.01 13.09 11.46
CA HIS A 16 -26.90 12.62 12.24
C HIS A 16 -25.66 12.86 11.38
N PRO A 17 -24.63 13.57 11.87
CA PRO A 17 -23.40 13.69 11.13
C PRO A 17 -22.96 12.29 10.77
N SER A 18 -22.89 12.02 9.47
CA SER A 18 -22.61 10.73 8.86
C SER A 18 -21.60 9.97 9.71
N GLN A 19 -21.98 8.78 10.17
CA GLN A 19 -21.04 7.82 10.72
C GLN A 19 -19.87 7.73 9.74
N TYR A 20 -18.71 8.27 10.09
CA TYR A 20 -17.49 7.88 9.40
C TYR A 20 -17.44 6.37 9.54
N GLU A 21 -17.49 5.65 8.42
CA GLU A 21 -17.40 4.20 8.44
C GLU A 21 -16.11 3.85 9.21
N SER A 22 -16.22 3.04 10.25
CA SER A 22 -15.17 2.84 11.26
C SER A 22 -13.80 2.48 10.65
N TRP A 23 -13.81 1.80 9.50
CA TRP A 23 -12.63 1.40 8.75
C TRP A 23 -11.80 2.58 8.19
N GLN A 24 -12.37 3.79 8.08
CA GLN A 24 -11.64 4.97 7.57
C GLN A 24 -10.81 5.66 8.65
N ILE A 25 -11.18 5.50 9.93
CA ILE A 25 -10.67 6.30 11.04
C ILE A 25 -9.46 5.62 11.71
N SER A 26 -8.47 6.42 12.09
CA SER A 26 -7.31 5.95 12.84
C SER A 26 -7.62 5.85 14.32
N THR A 27 -7.55 4.63 14.85
CA THR A 27 -7.59 4.34 16.28
C THR A 27 -6.26 4.73 16.95
N TRP A 28 -6.23 4.77 18.29
CA TRP A 28 -4.98 4.98 19.03
C TRP A 28 -3.91 3.91 18.73
N PRO A 29 -4.23 2.60 18.66
CA PRO A 29 -3.28 1.59 18.22
C PRO A 29 -2.70 1.86 16.82
N HIS A 30 -3.53 2.30 15.85
CA HIS A 30 -3.04 2.65 14.52
C HIS A 30 -2.00 3.78 14.59
N ARG A 31 -2.30 4.82 15.38
CA ARG A 31 -1.41 5.98 15.58
C ARG A 31 -0.11 5.59 16.29
N ALA A 32 -0.19 4.70 17.28
CA ALA A 32 0.98 4.21 18.00
C ALA A 32 1.92 3.40 17.08
N CYS A 33 1.36 2.48 16.28
CA CYS A 33 2.14 1.72 15.31
C CYS A 33 2.79 2.64 14.25
N PHE A 34 2.02 3.60 13.73
CA PHE A 34 2.52 4.59 12.78
C PHE A 34 3.65 5.44 13.38
N ALA A 35 3.50 5.93 14.61
CA ALA A 35 4.53 6.68 15.31
C ALA A 35 5.80 5.85 15.54
N GLY A 36 5.66 4.57 15.92
CA GLY A 36 6.79 3.64 16.07
C GLY A 36 7.55 3.42 14.76
N GLY A 37 6.83 3.24 13.65
CA GLY A 37 7.43 3.09 12.32
C GLY A 37 8.18 4.36 11.90
N CYS A 38 7.56 5.53 12.05
CA CYS A 38 8.21 6.82 11.81
C CYS A 38 9.47 7.00 12.66
N ALA A 39 9.42 6.71 13.96
CA ALA A 39 10.57 6.81 14.84
C ALA A 39 11.71 5.89 14.39
N THR A 40 11.39 4.65 14.01
CA THR A 40 12.37 3.67 13.51
C THR A 40 13.08 4.17 12.24
N VAL A 41 12.32 4.69 11.27
CA VAL A 41 12.88 5.25 10.03
C VAL A 41 13.75 6.49 10.34
N LEU A 42 13.25 7.41 11.17
CA LEU A 42 13.97 8.62 11.54
C LEU A 42 15.27 8.32 12.28
N ILE A 43 15.28 7.36 13.21
CA ILE A 43 16.50 6.94 13.91
C ILE A 43 17.52 6.38 12.91
N SER A 44 17.09 5.54 11.98
CA SER A 44 17.98 4.97 10.95
C SER A 44 18.67 6.07 10.14
N LEU A 45 17.88 7.01 9.62
CA LEU A 45 18.37 8.10 8.76
C LEU A 45 19.20 9.12 9.54
N LEU A 46 18.82 9.44 10.78
CA LEU A 46 19.56 10.38 11.62
C LEU A 46 20.90 9.78 12.05
N LYS A 47 20.95 8.50 12.48
CA LYS A 47 22.20 7.82 12.78
C LYS A 47 23.10 7.76 11.54
N CYS A 48 22.56 7.41 10.39
CA CYS A 48 23.27 7.44 9.11
C CYS A 48 23.91 8.81 8.87
N LEU A 49 23.13 9.89 8.99
CA LEU A 49 23.60 11.26 8.78
C LEU A 49 24.70 11.63 9.78
N LEU A 50 24.47 11.43 11.08
CA LEU A 50 25.43 11.79 12.13
C LEU A 50 26.76 11.04 11.99
N LEU A 51 26.72 9.74 11.68
CA LEU A 51 27.93 8.95 11.49
C LEU A 51 28.65 9.28 10.18
N THR A 52 27.92 9.71 9.15
CA THR A 52 28.52 10.16 7.87
C THR A 52 29.20 11.51 8.04
N VAL A 53 28.55 12.47 8.73
CA VAL A 53 29.10 13.82 8.93
C VAL A 53 30.20 13.84 9.99
N GLY A 54 30.05 13.05 11.05
CA GLY A 54 31.03 12.94 12.13
C GLY A 54 32.22 12.02 11.81
N GLY A 55 32.13 11.22 10.74
CA GLY A 55 33.18 10.31 10.32
C GLY A 55 33.98 10.84 9.12
N ALA A 56 35.23 10.38 8.97
CA ALA A 56 36.01 10.59 7.74
C ALA A 56 35.56 9.68 6.57
N ARG A 57 34.38 9.05 6.66
CA ARG A 57 33.88 8.11 5.64
C ARG A 57 33.31 8.88 4.45
N PRO A 58 33.48 8.38 3.21
CA PRO A 58 32.94 9.04 2.04
C PRO A 58 31.40 8.98 2.04
N TRP A 59 30.76 10.14 1.92
CA TRP A 59 29.29 10.31 1.86
C TRP A 59 28.63 9.56 0.69
N MET A 60 29.42 9.16 -0.32
CA MET A 60 28.92 8.44 -1.50
C MET A 60 28.35 7.06 -1.13
N GLU A 61 28.96 6.36 -0.19
CA GLU A 61 28.56 5.01 0.20
C GLU A 61 27.10 4.94 0.71
N PRO A 62 26.68 5.72 1.74
CA PRO A 62 25.29 5.73 2.18
C PRO A 62 24.32 6.27 1.12
N VAL A 63 24.76 7.16 0.23
CA VAL A 63 23.93 7.63 -0.90
C VAL A 63 23.65 6.49 -1.88
N PHE A 64 24.66 5.72 -2.29
CA PHE A 64 24.43 4.56 -3.15
C PHE A 64 23.58 3.50 -2.46
N ALA A 65 23.83 3.26 -1.17
CA ALA A 65 23.03 2.33 -0.37
C ALA A 65 21.55 2.75 -0.33
N ALA A 66 21.26 4.04 -0.16
CA ALA A 66 19.91 4.61 -0.23
C ALA A 66 19.24 4.43 -1.61
N LEU A 67 19.98 4.64 -2.71
CA LEU A 67 19.45 4.44 -4.06
C LEU A 67 19.11 2.96 -4.32
N ILE A 68 19.99 2.05 -3.91
CA ILE A 68 19.74 0.60 -4.00
C ILE A 68 18.52 0.23 -3.14
N ALA A 69 18.41 0.77 -1.92
CA ALA A 69 17.28 0.55 -1.03
C ALA A 69 15.95 0.98 -1.66
N TYR A 70 15.90 2.13 -2.30
CA TYR A 70 14.69 2.61 -2.99
C TYR A 70 14.27 1.67 -4.13
N VAL A 71 15.22 1.24 -4.97
CA VAL A 71 14.96 0.30 -6.07
C VAL A 71 14.55 -1.08 -5.53
N ALA A 72 15.21 -1.55 -4.48
CA ALA A 72 14.89 -2.83 -3.84
C ALA A 72 13.52 -2.81 -3.17
N ALA A 73 13.15 -1.71 -2.49
CA ALA A 73 11.84 -1.57 -1.87
C ALA A 73 10.72 -1.62 -2.92
N ASP A 74 10.89 -0.96 -4.06
CA ASP A 74 9.92 -1.03 -5.16
C ASP A 74 9.70 -2.47 -5.64
N LEU A 75 10.77 -3.25 -5.84
CA LEU A 75 10.69 -4.66 -6.20
C LEU A 75 9.93 -5.47 -5.15
N VAL A 76 10.28 -5.30 -3.86
CA VAL A 76 9.66 -6.03 -2.75
C VAL A 76 8.17 -5.70 -2.64
N THR A 77 7.76 -4.44 -2.85
CA THR A 77 6.33 -4.12 -2.91
C THR A 77 5.61 -4.86 -4.04
N GLY A 78 6.26 -5.01 -5.21
CA GLY A 78 5.69 -5.76 -6.33
C GLY A 78 5.53 -7.24 -6.04
N ILE A 79 6.54 -7.87 -5.43
CA ILE A 79 6.46 -9.28 -5.03
C ILE A 79 5.36 -9.50 -4.00
N TYR A 80 5.29 -8.63 -2.98
CA TYR A 80 4.26 -8.70 -1.95
C TYR A 80 2.85 -8.51 -2.54
N HIS A 81 2.68 -7.49 -3.37
CA HIS A 81 1.40 -7.18 -4.02
C HIS A 81 0.94 -8.31 -4.95
N TRP A 82 1.83 -8.85 -5.78
CA TRP A 82 1.53 -10.03 -6.59
C TRP A 82 1.08 -11.21 -5.74
N ALA A 83 1.73 -11.47 -4.61
CA ALA A 83 1.40 -12.62 -3.76
C ALA A 83 0.00 -12.49 -3.13
N ILE A 84 -0.32 -11.33 -2.54
CA ILE A 84 -1.60 -11.11 -1.86
C ILE A 84 -2.79 -11.00 -2.82
N ASP A 85 -2.57 -10.54 -4.04
CA ASP A 85 -3.63 -10.49 -5.07
C ASP A 85 -4.00 -11.89 -5.58
N ASN A 86 -3.04 -12.81 -5.57
CA ASN A 86 -3.18 -14.10 -6.24
C ASN A 86 -3.45 -15.28 -5.31
N TYR A 87 -3.02 -15.23 -4.05
CA TYR A 87 -3.02 -16.40 -3.17
C TYR A 87 -3.65 -16.13 -1.81
N GLY A 88 -4.24 -17.19 -1.25
CA GLY A 88 -4.91 -17.14 0.03
C GLY A 88 -6.31 -16.48 -0.04
N GLY A 89 -6.76 -16.03 1.12
CA GLY A 89 -8.07 -15.42 1.38
C GLY A 89 -8.14 -14.87 2.80
N ALA A 90 -9.32 -14.41 3.23
CA ALA A 90 -9.53 -13.75 4.52
C ALA A 90 -9.07 -14.59 5.74
N GLU A 91 -9.13 -15.92 5.63
CA GLU A 91 -8.71 -16.86 6.69
C GLU A 91 -7.21 -17.16 6.71
N THR A 92 -6.42 -16.54 5.83
CA THR A 92 -4.98 -16.79 5.77
C THR A 92 -4.32 -16.29 7.06
N PRO A 93 -3.56 -17.12 7.80
CA PRO A 93 -2.89 -16.67 9.00
C PRO A 93 -1.99 -15.47 8.74
N VAL A 94 -2.05 -14.45 9.61
CA VAL A 94 -1.26 -13.20 9.55
C VAL A 94 -1.60 -12.26 8.38
N PHE A 95 -1.90 -12.79 7.19
CA PHE A 95 -2.08 -12.02 5.95
C PHE A 95 -3.53 -11.89 5.48
N GLY A 96 -4.48 -12.60 6.11
CA GLY A 96 -5.86 -12.68 5.63
C GLY A 96 -6.55 -11.34 5.50
N SER A 97 -6.41 -10.47 6.51
CA SER A 97 -6.96 -9.11 6.48
C SER A 97 -6.35 -8.24 5.35
N GLN A 98 -5.07 -8.43 5.03
CA GLN A 98 -4.40 -7.72 3.95
C GLN A 98 -4.87 -8.25 2.60
N ILE A 99 -4.97 -9.58 2.44
CA ILE A 99 -5.48 -10.21 1.21
C ILE A 99 -6.92 -9.72 0.95
N GLU A 100 -7.80 -9.76 1.94
CA GLU A 100 -9.17 -9.26 1.80
C GLU A 100 -9.21 -7.77 1.44
N ALA A 101 -8.42 -6.94 2.14
CA ALA A 101 -8.36 -5.51 1.86
C ALA A 101 -7.87 -5.23 0.43
N PHE A 102 -6.91 -6.00 -0.08
CA PHE A 102 -6.45 -5.87 -1.45
C PHE A 102 -7.50 -6.40 -2.44
N LEU A 103 -8.10 -7.57 -2.25
CA LEU A 103 -9.14 -8.02 -3.17
C LEU A 103 -10.35 -7.06 -3.24
N SER A 104 -10.72 -6.44 -2.11
CA SER A 104 -11.74 -5.40 -2.06
C SER A 104 -11.30 -4.11 -2.78
N HIS A 105 -10.00 -3.77 -2.76
CA HIS A 105 -9.48 -2.57 -3.41
C HIS A 105 -9.63 -2.59 -4.94
N HIS A 106 -9.53 -3.76 -5.59
CA HIS A 106 -9.79 -3.88 -7.03
C HIS A 106 -11.25 -3.59 -7.41
N GLN A 107 -12.19 -3.88 -6.50
CA GLN A 107 -13.62 -3.62 -6.70
C GLN A 107 -14.00 -2.17 -6.41
N HIS A 108 -13.35 -1.58 -5.39
CA HIS A 108 -13.60 -0.21 -4.95
C HIS A 108 -12.31 0.63 -4.86
N PRO A 109 -11.66 0.97 -5.99
CA PRO A 109 -10.31 1.53 -5.98
C PRO A 109 -10.19 2.89 -5.28
N SER A 110 -11.27 3.68 -5.26
CA SER A 110 -11.26 4.99 -4.59
C SER A 110 -11.39 4.91 -3.07
N ALA A 111 -11.74 3.75 -2.49
CA ALA A 111 -11.94 3.61 -1.05
C ALA A 111 -10.64 3.86 -0.26
N ILE A 112 -9.49 3.42 -0.78
CA ILE A 112 -8.18 3.63 -0.15
C ILE A 112 -7.85 5.12 0.07
N THR A 113 -8.36 6.02 -0.79
CA THR A 113 -8.08 7.46 -0.69
C THR A 113 -8.82 8.13 0.48
N ARG A 114 -9.75 7.41 1.13
CA ARG A 114 -10.55 7.91 2.26
C ARG A 114 -10.03 7.43 3.61
N ARG A 115 -9.05 6.52 3.63
CA ARG A 115 -8.41 6.05 4.86
C ARG A 115 -7.52 7.14 5.43
N GLN A 116 -7.64 7.38 6.74
CA GLN A 116 -6.67 8.22 7.44
C GLN A 116 -5.27 7.58 7.42
N LEU A 117 -4.23 8.41 7.39
CA LEU A 117 -2.84 7.99 7.20
C LEU A 117 -2.42 6.84 8.14
N ALA A 118 -2.65 6.99 9.45
CA ALA A 118 -2.21 5.96 10.41
C ALA A 118 -3.00 4.64 10.25
N ASN A 119 -4.30 4.69 9.90
CA ASN A 119 -5.08 3.51 9.55
C ASN A 119 -4.54 2.84 8.26
N ASN A 120 -4.15 3.61 7.25
CA ASN A 120 -3.60 3.04 6.03
C ASN A 120 -2.21 2.40 6.24
N LEU A 121 -1.43 2.90 7.22
CA LEU A 121 0.00 2.57 7.37
C LEU A 121 0.33 1.72 8.61
N TYR A 122 -0.60 1.43 9.53
CA TYR A 122 -0.23 0.81 10.82
C TYR A 122 0.41 -0.58 10.67
N ILE A 123 -0.09 -1.43 9.77
CA ILE A 123 0.49 -2.77 9.53
C ILE A 123 1.94 -2.67 9.02
N PRO A 124 2.23 -1.97 7.91
CA PRO A 124 3.62 -1.85 7.46
C PRO A 124 4.49 -1.07 8.45
N SER A 125 3.93 -0.12 9.22
CA SER A 125 4.67 0.59 10.27
C SER A 125 5.07 -0.34 11.43
N ALA A 126 4.18 -1.23 11.86
CA ALA A 126 4.47 -2.23 12.88
C ALA A 126 5.55 -3.21 12.39
N ALA A 127 5.43 -3.70 11.15
CA ALA A 127 6.43 -4.57 10.54
C ALA A 127 7.81 -3.87 10.46
N VAL A 128 7.84 -2.61 10.00
CA VAL A 128 9.07 -1.81 9.94
C VAL A 128 9.69 -1.63 11.33
N THR A 129 8.86 -1.32 12.34
CA THR A 129 9.33 -1.17 13.72
C THR A 129 10.01 -2.44 14.21
N VAL A 130 9.36 -3.59 14.05
CA VAL A 130 9.88 -4.88 14.53
C VAL A 130 11.16 -5.28 13.77
N VAL A 131 11.18 -5.14 12.45
CA VAL A 131 12.28 -5.63 11.60
C VAL A 131 13.51 -4.72 11.67
N PHE A 132 13.35 -3.40 11.70
CA PHE A 132 14.46 -2.46 11.56
C PHE A 132 14.94 -1.83 12.88
N SER A 133 14.18 -1.91 13.96
CA SER A 133 14.66 -1.47 15.28
C SER A 133 15.95 -2.20 15.73
N PRO A 134 16.09 -3.53 15.55
CA PRO A 134 17.36 -4.20 15.87
C PRO A 134 18.54 -3.63 15.10
N VAL A 135 18.39 -3.32 13.80
CA VAL A 135 19.44 -2.68 12.98
C VAL A 135 19.86 -1.34 13.58
N ASN A 136 18.88 -0.54 14.02
CA ASN A 136 19.15 0.74 14.69
C ASN A 136 19.88 0.60 16.01
N VAL A 137 19.68 -0.49 16.74
CA VAL A 137 20.38 -0.73 18.01
C VAL A 137 21.81 -1.21 17.76
N VAL A 138 21.99 -2.18 16.86
CA VAL A 138 23.28 -2.89 16.72
C VAL A 138 24.24 -2.27 15.72
N SER A 139 23.73 -1.58 14.69
CA SER A 139 24.57 -1.07 13.59
C SER A 139 25.13 0.32 13.89
N ALA A 140 26.43 0.47 13.61
CA ALA A 140 27.12 1.76 13.49
C ALA A 140 27.66 1.98 12.07
N ASP A 141 27.18 1.22 11.08
CA ASP A 141 27.57 1.38 9.69
C ASP A 141 26.60 2.35 8.97
N PRO A 142 27.07 3.53 8.49
CA PRO A 142 26.20 4.51 7.84
C PRO A 142 25.54 3.97 6.58
N ALA A 143 26.23 3.12 5.81
CA ALA A 143 25.67 2.57 4.57
C ALA A 143 24.48 1.64 4.86
N LEU A 144 24.65 0.70 5.79
CA LEU A 144 23.55 -0.16 6.24
C LEU A 144 22.39 0.64 6.86
N LEU A 145 22.67 1.67 7.65
CA LEU A 145 21.64 2.52 8.26
C LEU A 145 20.88 3.36 7.21
N GLY A 146 21.60 3.89 6.21
CA GLY A 146 21.02 4.60 5.07
C GLY A 146 20.15 3.69 4.21
N PHE A 147 20.64 2.48 3.91
CA PHE A 147 19.85 1.45 3.24
C PHE A 147 18.58 1.12 4.03
N ALA A 148 18.74 0.77 5.32
CA ALA A 148 17.63 0.39 6.19
C ALA A 148 16.59 1.50 6.30
N GLY A 149 17.00 2.75 6.53
CA GLY A 149 16.10 3.89 6.65
C GLY A 149 15.29 4.15 5.38
N VAL A 150 15.95 4.17 4.21
CA VAL A 150 15.25 4.42 2.93
C VAL A 150 14.37 3.23 2.53
N PHE A 151 14.86 2.00 2.68
CA PHE A 151 14.10 0.80 2.37
C PHE A 151 12.85 0.72 3.24
N ALA A 152 13.01 0.83 4.56
CA ALA A 152 11.91 0.81 5.52
C ALA A 152 10.91 1.95 5.29
N GLY A 153 11.41 3.17 5.01
CA GLY A 153 10.57 4.31 4.65
C GLY A 153 9.73 4.04 3.40
N CYS A 154 10.33 3.52 2.34
CA CYS A 154 9.63 3.19 1.10
C CYS A 154 8.57 2.11 1.31
N ILE A 155 8.90 1.02 2.02
CA ILE A 155 7.93 -0.04 2.37
C ILE A 155 6.76 0.54 3.17
N MET A 156 7.05 1.31 4.22
CA MET A 156 6.03 1.90 5.09
C MET A 156 5.08 2.83 4.33
N PHE A 157 5.63 3.76 3.53
CA PHE A 157 4.84 4.76 2.82
C PHE A 157 4.27 4.29 1.47
N SER A 158 4.63 3.10 0.99
CA SER A 158 4.10 2.52 -0.26
C SER A 158 2.57 2.51 -0.32
N GLN A 159 1.91 2.21 0.80
CA GLN A 159 0.43 2.25 0.89
C GLN A 159 -0.13 3.67 0.72
N GLN A 160 0.60 4.70 1.15
CA GLN A 160 0.21 6.09 0.91
C GLN A 160 0.45 6.50 -0.55
N PHE A 161 1.54 6.04 -1.16
CA PHE A 161 1.82 6.27 -2.58
C PHE A 161 0.74 5.62 -3.46
N HIS A 162 0.33 4.39 -3.14
CA HIS A 162 -0.80 3.70 -3.72
C HIS A 162 -2.10 4.52 -3.58
N ALA A 163 -2.41 5.02 -2.38
CA ALA A 163 -3.59 5.87 -2.17
C ALA A 163 -3.55 7.16 -3.02
N TRP A 164 -2.39 7.79 -3.15
CA TRP A 164 -2.22 8.95 -4.02
C TRP A 164 -2.34 8.61 -5.51
N ALA A 165 -1.95 7.41 -5.95
CA ALA A 165 -2.16 6.97 -7.33
C ALA A 165 -3.65 6.85 -7.68
N HIS A 166 -4.52 6.53 -6.72
CA HIS A 166 -5.97 6.57 -6.91
C HIS A 166 -6.61 7.95 -6.77
N THR A 167 -5.88 8.91 -6.17
CA THR A 167 -6.41 10.25 -5.91
C THR A 167 -6.40 11.08 -7.21
N PRO A 168 -7.50 11.77 -7.57
CA PRO A 168 -7.49 12.66 -8.72
C PRO A 168 -6.42 13.76 -8.59
N LYS A 169 -5.73 14.10 -9.69
CA LYS A 169 -4.61 15.06 -9.67
C LYS A 169 -4.96 16.40 -9.02
N GLY A 170 -6.18 16.92 -9.25
CA GLY A 170 -6.64 18.18 -8.66
C GLY A 170 -6.94 18.13 -7.15
N LYS A 171 -6.95 16.92 -6.54
CA LYS A 171 -7.12 16.72 -5.09
C LYS A 171 -5.80 16.38 -4.38
N LEU A 172 -4.70 16.21 -5.13
CA LEU A 172 -3.39 15.95 -4.56
C LEU A 172 -2.73 17.25 -4.12
N PRO A 173 -1.93 17.23 -3.05
CA PRO A 173 -0.99 18.32 -2.77
C PRO A 173 -0.09 18.56 -4.00
N PRO A 174 0.22 19.82 -4.39
CA PRO A 174 0.98 20.11 -5.61
C PRO A 174 2.33 19.39 -5.66
N LEU A 175 3.01 19.28 -4.52
CA LEU A 175 4.29 18.55 -4.43
C LEU A 175 4.12 17.06 -4.73
N VAL A 176 3.07 16.41 -4.22
CA VAL A 176 2.79 14.99 -4.49
C VAL A 176 2.52 14.79 -5.98
N ALA A 177 1.73 15.66 -6.60
CA ALA A 177 1.47 15.60 -8.04
C ALA A 177 2.74 15.81 -8.87
N ALA A 178 3.65 16.68 -8.44
CA ALA A 178 4.95 16.90 -9.10
C ALA A 178 5.86 15.66 -8.98
N ILE A 179 5.97 15.07 -7.79
CA ILE A 179 6.79 13.87 -7.54
C ILE A 179 6.26 12.65 -8.31
N GLN A 180 4.93 12.47 -8.40
CA GLN A 180 4.32 11.48 -9.29
C GLN A 180 4.63 11.75 -10.77
N GLY A 181 4.57 13.02 -11.19
CA GLY A 181 4.91 13.44 -12.55
C GLY A 181 6.38 13.20 -12.92
N ALA A 182 7.28 13.26 -11.92
CA ALA A 182 8.70 12.97 -12.06
C ALA A 182 9.03 11.45 -12.01
N GLY A 183 8.05 10.59 -11.72
CA GLY A 183 8.27 9.14 -11.60
C GLY A 183 9.02 8.71 -10.33
N ILE A 184 9.09 9.58 -9.31
CA ILE A 184 9.74 9.28 -8.02
C ILE A 184 8.81 8.47 -7.10
N ILE A 185 7.49 8.63 -7.24
CA ILE A 185 6.51 7.74 -6.62
C ILE A 185 5.48 7.32 -7.66
N VAL A 186 4.82 6.19 -7.42
CA VAL A 186 3.92 5.56 -8.39
C VAL A 186 2.82 6.53 -8.82
N GLY A 187 2.68 6.68 -10.14
CA GLY A 187 1.70 7.57 -10.76
C GLY A 187 0.36 6.90 -11.02
N ARG A 188 -0.70 7.71 -11.13
CA ARG A 188 -2.06 7.26 -11.44
C ARG A 188 -2.15 6.39 -12.68
N ALA A 189 -1.53 6.79 -13.79
CA ALA A 189 -1.64 6.08 -15.06
C ALA A 189 -1.03 4.68 -14.99
N GLN A 190 0.13 4.55 -14.35
CA GLN A 190 0.81 3.28 -14.17
C GLN A 190 0.01 2.34 -13.29
N HIS A 191 -0.46 2.83 -12.13
CA HIS A 191 -1.25 1.98 -11.24
C HIS A 191 -2.65 1.67 -11.81
N ALA A 192 -3.26 2.57 -12.59
CA ALA A 192 -4.50 2.27 -13.29
C ALA A 192 -4.35 1.14 -14.33
N ALA A 193 -3.14 0.87 -14.83
CA ALA A 193 -2.90 -0.28 -15.70
C ALA A 193 -2.98 -1.61 -14.94
N HIS A 194 -2.57 -1.64 -13.67
CA HIS A 194 -2.70 -2.80 -12.79
C HIS A 194 -4.17 -3.19 -12.55
N HIS A 195 -5.05 -2.19 -12.39
CA HIS A 195 -6.49 -2.38 -12.18
C HIS A 195 -7.26 -2.88 -13.42
N ARG A 196 -6.58 -3.18 -14.52
CA ARG A 196 -7.21 -3.75 -15.72
C ARG A 196 -7.19 -5.27 -15.61
N PRO A 197 -8.32 -5.95 -15.87
CA PRO A 197 -8.30 -7.39 -16.00
C PRO A 197 -7.22 -7.85 -16.99
N PRO A 198 -6.48 -8.94 -16.69
CA PRO A 198 -6.72 -9.89 -15.60
C PRO A 198 -5.92 -9.60 -14.30
N TYR A 199 -5.62 -8.33 -13.99
CA TYR A 199 -4.94 -7.89 -12.77
C TYR A 199 -3.54 -8.50 -12.58
N ASN A 200 -2.80 -8.69 -13.69
CA ASN A 200 -1.53 -9.42 -13.73
C ASN A 200 -0.30 -8.59 -14.10
N SER A 201 -0.34 -7.27 -13.89
CA SER A 201 0.75 -6.36 -14.27
C SER A 201 0.89 -5.20 -13.28
N ASN A 202 2.00 -4.47 -13.36
CA ASN A 202 2.21 -3.21 -12.63
C ASN A 202 2.06 -3.28 -11.10
N TYR A 203 2.55 -4.37 -10.49
CA TYR A 203 2.43 -4.64 -9.05
C TYR A 203 3.25 -3.71 -8.14
N CYS A 204 4.38 -3.15 -8.58
CA CYS A 204 5.23 -2.31 -7.74
C CYS A 204 4.60 -0.94 -7.48
N ILE A 205 4.56 -0.53 -6.21
CA ILE A 205 3.81 0.66 -5.74
C ILE A 205 4.66 1.68 -4.99
N VAL A 206 6.01 1.56 -4.98
CA VAL A 206 6.85 2.66 -4.51
C VAL A 206 6.93 3.73 -5.60
N SER A 207 7.60 3.40 -6.70
CA SER A 207 7.75 4.22 -7.90
C SER A 207 7.29 3.50 -9.16
N GLY A 208 7.24 2.18 -9.13
CA GLY A 208 6.97 1.35 -10.27
C GLY A 208 8.14 1.24 -11.25
N VAL A 209 9.38 1.52 -10.83
CA VAL A 209 10.58 1.42 -11.68
C VAL A 209 10.76 -0.01 -12.23
N TRP A 210 10.35 -1.03 -11.46
CA TRP A 210 10.46 -2.43 -11.89
C TRP A 210 9.35 -2.89 -12.83
N ASN A 211 8.19 -2.25 -12.81
CA ASN A 211 6.98 -2.76 -13.48
C ASN A 211 7.21 -3.05 -14.95
N ARG A 212 7.82 -2.12 -15.70
CA ARG A 212 8.09 -2.31 -17.13
C ARG A 212 8.98 -3.53 -17.40
N PHE A 213 10.00 -3.75 -16.57
CA PHE A 213 10.91 -4.87 -16.73
C PHE A 213 10.23 -6.20 -16.36
N LEU A 214 9.54 -6.25 -15.21
CA LEU A 214 8.85 -7.45 -14.73
C LEU A 214 7.71 -7.87 -15.67
N ASP A 215 6.94 -6.91 -16.18
CA ASP A 215 5.83 -7.16 -17.11
C ASP A 215 6.32 -7.67 -18.47
N LYS A 216 7.42 -7.09 -19.00
CA LYS A 216 8.01 -7.51 -20.28
C LYS A 216 8.67 -8.88 -20.19
N SER A 217 9.36 -9.16 -19.08
CA SER A 217 10.00 -10.46 -18.83
C SER A 217 9.03 -11.55 -18.43
N LYS A 218 7.74 -11.21 -18.20
CA LYS A 218 6.72 -12.15 -17.70
C LYS A 218 7.12 -12.81 -16.39
N PHE A 219 7.88 -12.09 -15.56
CA PHE A 219 8.43 -12.61 -14.31
C PHE A 219 7.34 -13.21 -13.41
N PHE A 220 6.25 -12.48 -13.18
CA PHE A 220 5.16 -12.95 -12.32
C PHE A 220 4.37 -14.11 -12.94
N VAL A 221 4.21 -14.15 -14.26
CA VAL A 221 3.59 -15.31 -14.94
C VAL A 221 4.46 -16.55 -14.78
N ALA A 222 5.79 -16.42 -14.89
CA ALA A 222 6.70 -17.53 -14.63
C ALA A 222 6.63 -18.00 -13.16
N ALA A 223 6.54 -17.05 -12.21
CA ALA A 223 6.37 -17.36 -10.79
C ALA A 223 5.04 -18.08 -10.51
N GLU A 224 3.94 -17.65 -11.14
CA GLU A 224 2.63 -18.31 -11.08
C GLU A 224 2.69 -19.77 -11.56
N VAL A 225 3.32 -20.01 -12.72
CA VAL A 225 3.52 -21.36 -13.25
C VAL A 225 4.37 -22.21 -12.30
N ALA A 226 5.42 -21.63 -11.70
CA ALA A 226 6.25 -22.33 -10.73
C ALA A 226 5.46 -22.71 -9.46
N VAL A 227 4.72 -21.78 -8.88
CA VAL A 227 3.86 -22.04 -7.71
C VAL A 227 2.83 -23.12 -8.02
N PHE A 228 2.17 -23.06 -9.17
CA PHE A 228 1.21 -24.07 -9.58
C PHE A 228 1.86 -25.45 -9.76
N ARG A 229 3.05 -25.54 -10.36
CA ARG A 229 3.76 -26.81 -10.56
C ARG A 229 4.23 -27.45 -9.26
N VAL A 230 4.66 -26.64 -8.29
CA VAL A 230 5.21 -27.14 -7.01
C VAL A 230 4.10 -27.43 -6.01
N PHE A 231 3.08 -26.57 -5.93
CA PHE A 231 2.06 -26.63 -4.87
C PHE A 231 0.65 -26.96 -5.36
N GLY A 232 0.41 -27.00 -6.68
CA GLY A 232 -0.92 -27.22 -7.25
C GLY A 232 -1.89 -26.04 -7.09
N VAL A 233 -1.44 -24.92 -6.53
CA VAL A 233 -2.28 -23.74 -6.26
C VAL A 233 -2.32 -22.83 -7.48
N ARG A 234 -3.54 -22.51 -7.94
CA ARG A 234 -3.75 -21.60 -9.07
C ARG A 234 -3.80 -20.14 -8.57
N PRO A 235 -3.13 -19.20 -9.26
CA PRO A 235 -3.27 -17.78 -8.95
C PRO A 235 -4.65 -17.27 -9.39
N ARG A 236 -5.14 -16.24 -8.70
CA ARG A 236 -6.43 -15.62 -9.03
C ARG A 236 -6.43 -14.94 -10.40
N SER A 237 -5.29 -14.43 -10.85
CA SER A 237 -5.08 -13.79 -12.16
C SER A 237 -5.40 -14.70 -13.37
N TRP A 238 -5.48 -16.02 -13.19
CA TRP A 238 -5.85 -16.96 -14.26
C TRP A 238 -7.35 -17.14 -14.42
N SER A 239 -8.15 -16.59 -13.51
CA SER A 239 -9.61 -16.68 -13.57
C SER A 239 -10.18 -15.69 -14.58
N GLU A 240 -11.28 -16.05 -15.24
CA GLU A 240 -12.07 -15.14 -16.08
C GLU A 240 -12.45 -13.88 -15.27
N PRO A 241 -12.33 -12.67 -15.83
CA PRO A 241 -12.82 -11.46 -15.19
C PRO A 241 -14.32 -11.63 -14.91
N ILE A 242 -14.75 -11.45 -13.67
CA ILE A 242 -16.19 -11.44 -13.36
C ILE A 242 -16.78 -10.24 -14.11
N SER A 243 -17.54 -10.49 -15.18
CA SER A 243 -18.21 -9.43 -15.92
C SER A 243 -19.17 -8.67 -14.99
N ASP A 244 -19.20 -7.34 -15.08
CA ASP A 244 -20.11 -6.46 -14.32
C ASP A 244 -21.58 -6.91 -14.33
N ARG A 245 -21.99 -7.63 -15.39
CA ARG A 245 -23.34 -8.17 -15.57
C ARG A 245 -23.75 -9.19 -14.49
N LYS A 246 -22.82 -10.01 -13.97
CA LYS A 246 -23.11 -10.99 -12.90
C LYS A 246 -23.26 -10.37 -11.51
N LEU A 247 -22.75 -9.16 -11.30
CA LEU A 247 -22.85 -8.44 -10.03
C LEU A 247 -24.21 -7.76 -9.84
N GLN A 248 -24.92 -7.42 -10.92
CA GLN A 248 -26.28 -6.88 -10.86
C GLN A 248 -27.35 -7.97 -10.71
N GLU A 249 -27.07 -9.20 -11.18
CA GLU A 249 -28.01 -10.32 -11.11
C GLU A 249 -27.86 -11.15 -9.80
N GLY A 250 -26.72 -11.03 -9.11
CA GLY A 250 -26.39 -11.80 -7.91
C GLY A 250 -26.76 -11.10 -6.60
N GLY A 251 -28.04 -10.80 -6.38
CA GLY A 251 -28.55 -10.62 -5.03
C GLY A 251 -28.37 -11.94 -4.28
N ILE A 252 -27.31 -12.04 -3.47
CA ILE A 252 -26.99 -13.22 -2.68
C ILE A 252 -28.07 -13.39 -1.61
N ASN A 253 -29.03 -14.28 -1.86
CA ASN A 253 -29.88 -14.85 -0.82
C ASN A 253 -29.02 -15.76 0.05
N TYR A 254 -28.69 -15.31 1.26
CA TYR A 254 -28.13 -16.17 2.30
C TYR A 254 -29.24 -17.06 2.86
N HIS A 255 -29.43 -18.25 2.30
CA HIS A 255 -30.03 -19.40 3.00
C HIS A 255 -29.52 -20.70 2.38
N ASN A 256 -28.54 -21.31 3.05
CA ASN A 256 -28.56 -22.70 3.51
C ASN A 256 -27.33 -22.96 4.38
#